data_AF-A0A534C1U8-F1
#
_entry.id   AF-A0A534C1U8-F1
#
_cell.length_a   1.000
_cell.length_b   1.000
_cell.length_c   1.000
_cell.angle_alpha   90.00
_cell.angle_beta   90.00
_cell.angle_gamma   90.00
#
_symmetry.space_group_name_H-M   'P 1'
#
loop_
_entity.id
_entity.type
_entity.pdbx_description
1 polymer ?
#
loop_
_entity_poly.entity_id
_entity_poly.type
_entity_poly.pdbx_seq_one_letter_code
_entity_poly.pdbx_strand_id
1 'polypeptide(L)'
;MSDFVSETVPASATSDLLAAELEAYNRAFCELELPWRWDAQTLRHLVSVAPDRDVVGTYVERSQPHLLRVYEKAFLRNLVLSAKDRCRQESQSPA
;
A
#
# COMPACT_ATOMS: atom_id res chain seq x y z
N MET A 1 36.44 -13.43 16.42
CA MET A 1 35.17 -14.16 16.23
C MET A 1 34.11 -13.09 16.06
N SER A 2 33.55 -12.93 14.87
CA SER A 2 32.62 -11.84 14.58
C SER A 2 31.31 -12.02 15.33
N ASP A 3 30.99 -11.08 16.21
CA ASP A 3 29.68 -10.90 16.79
C ASP A 3 28.69 -10.52 15.69
N PHE A 4 27.79 -11.44 15.38
CA PHE A 4 26.66 -11.21 14.48
C PHE A 4 25.71 -10.27 15.23
N VAL A 5 25.74 -8.97 14.90
CA VAL A 5 24.79 -8.01 15.46
C VAL A 5 23.38 -8.51 15.13
N SER A 6 22.68 -9.02 16.14
CA SER A 6 21.26 -9.31 16.06
C SER A 6 20.56 -7.97 16.02
N GLU A 7 20.39 -7.46 14.80
CA GLU A 7 19.58 -6.27 14.53
C GLU A 7 18.12 -6.64 14.76
N THR A 8 17.71 -6.66 16.04
CA THR A 8 16.32 -6.73 16.43
C THR A 8 15.70 -5.37 16.11
N VAL A 9 15.26 -5.21 14.86
CA VAL A 9 14.43 -4.06 14.46
C VAL A 9 13.28 -3.97 15.47
N PRO A 10 13.14 -2.86 16.22
CA PRO A 10 12.13 -2.76 17.25
C PRO A 10 10.74 -2.84 16.60
N ALA A 11 9.80 -3.57 17.21
CA ALA A 11 8.44 -3.74 16.69
C ALA A 11 7.73 -2.40 16.38
N SER A 12 8.15 -1.30 17.03
CA SER A 12 7.71 0.07 16.73
C SER A 12 8.09 0.53 15.32
N ALA A 13 9.35 0.30 14.88
CA ALA A 13 9.82 0.75 13.56
C ALA A 13 9.06 0.08 12.42
N THR A 14 8.70 -1.20 12.57
CA THR A 14 7.83 -1.91 11.60
C THR A 14 6.43 -1.30 11.56
N SER A 15 5.89 -0.87 12.70
CA SER A 15 4.59 -0.20 12.77
C SER A 15 4.62 1.19 12.13
N ASP A 16 5.72 1.93 12.28
CA ASP A 16 5.91 3.24 11.67
C ASP A 16 6.06 3.13 10.14
N LEU A 17 6.78 2.13 9.64
CA LEU A 17 6.87 1.84 8.21
C LEU A 17 5.51 1.46 7.62
N LEU A 18 4.73 0.64 8.32
CA LEU A 18 3.35 0.30 7.92
C LEU A 18 2.43 1.51 7.90
N ALA A 19 2.56 2.43 8.87
CA ALA A 19 1.79 3.67 8.91
C ALA A 19 2.15 4.58 7.72
N ALA A 20 3.43 4.69 7.39
CA ALA A 20 3.90 5.44 6.22
C ALA A 20 3.41 4.82 4.90
N GLU A 21 3.42 3.50 4.77
CA GLU A 21 2.83 2.81 3.61
C GLU A 21 1.34 3.06 3.49
N LEU A 22 0.60 2.97 4.60
CA LEU A 22 -0.83 3.21 4.65
C LEU A 22 -1.20 4.62 4.21
N GLU A 23 -0.48 5.62 4.72
CA GLU A 23 -0.67 7.03 4.35
C GLU A 23 -0.42 7.24 2.85
N ALA A 24 0.63 6.62 2.30
CA ALA A 24 0.92 6.72 0.87
C ALA A 24 -0.20 6.12 0.00
N TYR A 25 -0.78 4.98 0.40
CA TYR A 25 -1.96 4.42 -0.29
C TYR A 25 -3.18 5.32 -0.17
N ASN A 26 -3.49 5.83 1.02
CA ASN A 26 -4.64 6.69 1.24
C ASN A 26 -4.52 8.00 0.45
N ARG A 27 -3.32 8.58 0.35
CA ARG A 27 -3.07 9.73 -0.53
C ARG A 27 -3.27 9.39 -2.00
N ALA A 28 -2.76 8.25 -2.46
CA ALA A 28 -2.96 7.79 -3.83
C ALA A 28 -4.46 7.62 -4.15
N PHE A 29 -5.26 7.09 -3.23
CA PHE A 29 -6.71 6.99 -3.40
C PHE A 29 -7.39 8.35 -3.47
N CYS A 30 -7.02 9.28 -2.59
CA CYS A 30 -7.52 10.66 -2.64
C CYS A 30 -7.18 11.34 -3.98
N GLU A 31 -5.97 11.16 -4.49
CA GLU A 31 -5.53 11.74 -5.76
C GLU A 31 -6.30 11.17 -6.95
N LEU A 32 -6.61 9.88 -6.92
CA LEU A 32 -7.41 9.20 -7.92
C LEU A 32 -8.93 9.37 -7.71
N GLU A 33 -9.32 10.19 -6.74
CA GLU A 33 -10.72 10.43 -6.34
C GLU A 33 -11.48 9.12 -6.02
N LEU A 34 -10.76 8.10 -5.58
CA LEU A 34 -11.33 6.82 -5.17
C LEU A 34 -11.91 6.98 -3.75
N PRO A 35 -13.16 6.53 -3.50
CA PRO A 35 -13.78 6.62 -2.17
C PRO A 35 -13.21 5.60 -1.17
N TRP A 36 -12.01 5.09 -1.42
CA TRP A 36 -11.39 4.04 -0.62
C TRP A 36 -10.55 4.66 0.49
N ARG A 37 -10.66 4.09 1.68
CA ARG A 37 -9.77 4.37 2.81
C ARG A 37 -9.40 3.06 3.47
N TRP A 38 -8.11 2.81 3.57
CA TRP A 38 -7.61 1.67 4.30
C TRP A 38 -7.15 2.10 5.69
N ASP A 39 -7.34 1.22 6.66
CA ASP A 39 -6.71 1.30 7.96
C ASP A 39 -5.55 0.29 8.07
N ALA A 40 -4.79 0.38 9.15
CA ALA A 40 -3.63 -0.49 9.37
C ALA A 40 -4.03 -1.97 9.51
N GLN A 41 -5.27 -2.28 9.90
CA GLN A 41 -5.76 -3.65 10.00
C GLN A 41 -6.04 -4.21 8.60
N THR A 42 -6.68 -3.41 7.74
CA THR A 42 -6.99 -3.72 6.35
C THR A 42 -5.71 -3.95 5.58
N LEU A 43 -4.71 -3.07 5.71
CA LEU A 43 -3.43 -3.24 5.03
C LEU A 43 -2.71 -4.52 5.49
N ARG A 44 -2.65 -4.79 6.81
CA ARG A 44 -2.05 -6.03 7.33
C ARG A 44 -2.77 -7.28 6.82
N HIS A 45 -4.09 -7.25 6.78
CA HIS A 45 -4.88 -8.35 6.24
C HIS A 45 -4.63 -8.54 4.74
N LEU A 46 -4.61 -7.46 3.96
CA LEU A 46 -4.32 -7.53 2.52
C LEU A 46 -2.92 -8.06 2.26
N VAL A 47 -1.91 -7.62 3.01
CA VAL A 47 -0.54 -8.12 2.88
C VAL A 47 -0.44 -9.61 3.21
N SER A 48 -1.25 -10.12 4.15
CA SER A 48 -1.23 -11.55 4.50
C SER A 48 -1.96 -12.45 3.52
N VAL A 49 -2.97 -11.93 2.80
CA VAL A 49 -3.79 -12.71 1.85
C VAL A 49 -3.45 -12.46 0.39
N ALA A 50 -2.71 -11.39 0.06
CA ALA A 50 -2.38 -11.02 -1.31
C ALA A 50 -1.23 -11.88 -1.87
N PRO A 51 -1.47 -12.67 -2.93
CA PRO A 51 -0.38 -13.31 -3.66
C PRO A 51 0.52 -12.25 -4.31
N ASP A 52 1.83 -12.52 -4.36
CA ASP A 52 2.84 -11.67 -5.03
C ASP A 52 2.86 -10.19 -4.59
N ARG A 53 2.41 -9.90 -3.36
CA ARG A 53 2.26 -8.53 -2.82
C ARG A 53 1.29 -7.64 -3.61
N ASP A 54 0.36 -8.23 -4.38
CA ASP A 54 -0.68 -7.49 -5.09
C ASP A 54 -1.87 -7.12 -4.17
N VAL A 55 -1.60 -6.25 -3.20
CA VAL A 55 -2.59 -5.82 -2.20
C VAL A 55 -3.77 -5.08 -2.84
N VAL A 56 -3.50 -4.24 -3.84
CA VAL A 56 -4.53 -3.45 -4.52
C VAL A 56 -5.41 -4.36 -5.37
N GLY A 57 -4.83 -5.23 -6.19
CA GLY A 57 -5.60 -6.15 -7.01
C GLY A 57 -6.47 -7.08 -6.16
N THR A 58 -5.92 -7.60 -5.06
CA THR A 58 -6.68 -8.46 -4.13
C THR A 58 -7.83 -7.70 -3.46
N TYR A 59 -7.62 -6.44 -3.08
CA TYR A 59 -8.70 -5.59 -2.53
C TYR A 59 -9.80 -5.34 -3.56
N VAL A 60 -9.44 -5.01 -4.80
CA VAL A 60 -10.43 -4.75 -5.86
C VAL A 60 -11.25 -6.00 -6.16
N GLU A 61 -10.62 -7.17 -6.26
CA GLU A 61 -11.33 -8.44 -6.48
C GLU A 61 -12.33 -8.77 -5.36
N ARG A 62 -11.95 -8.54 -4.09
CA ARG A 62 -12.75 -8.93 -2.93
C ARG A 62 -13.79 -7.91 -2.54
N SER A 63 -13.43 -6.63 -2.54
CA SER A 63 -14.23 -5.54 -2.00
C SER A 63 -14.94 -4.73 -3.07
N GLN A 64 -14.40 -4.67 -4.30
CA GLN A 64 -14.92 -3.83 -5.38
C GLN A 64 -15.07 -4.58 -6.72
N PRO A 65 -15.67 -5.79 -6.75
CA PRO A 65 -15.73 -6.61 -7.97
C PRO A 65 -16.52 -5.93 -9.10
N HIS A 66 -17.36 -4.95 -8.79
CA HIS A 66 -18.09 -4.18 -9.79
C HIS A 66 -17.18 -3.29 -10.64
N LEU A 67 -16.05 -2.81 -10.11
CA LEU A 67 -15.08 -2.04 -10.88
C LEU A 67 -14.33 -2.90 -11.90
N LEU A 68 -14.19 -4.20 -11.63
CA LEU A 68 -13.60 -5.16 -12.57
C LEU A 68 -14.45 -5.41 -13.82
N ARG A 69 -15.69 -4.92 -13.85
CA ARG A 69 -16.53 -4.95 -15.06
C ARG A 69 -16.19 -3.82 -16.04
N VAL A 70 -15.56 -2.76 -15.55
CA VAL A 70 -15.26 -1.54 -16.32
C VAL A 70 -13.77 -1.41 -16.56
N TYR A 71 -12.97 -1.77 -15.57
CA TYR A 71 -11.52 -1.66 -15.60
C TYR A 71 -10.86 -3.00 -15.32
N GLU A 72 -9.77 -3.30 -16.01
CA GLU A 72 -8.99 -4.50 -15.70
C GLU A 72 -8.31 -4.38 -14.33
N LYS A 73 -8.17 -5.50 -13.63
CA LYS A 73 -7.47 -5.58 -12.34
C LYS A 73 -6.05 -5.00 -12.44
N ALA A 74 -5.31 -5.39 -13.46
CA ALA A 74 -3.93 -4.95 -13.68
C ALA A 74 -3.86 -3.42 -13.90
N PHE A 75 -4.84 -2.87 -14.62
CA PHE A 75 -4.93 -1.42 -14.84
C PHE A 75 -5.15 -0.67 -13.52
N LEU A 76 -6.16 -1.06 -12.72
CA LEU A 76 -6.44 -0.41 -11.44
C LEU A 76 -5.27 -0.52 -10.46
N ARG A 77 -4.64 -1.70 -10.39
CA ARG A 77 -3.42 -1.91 -9.61
C ARG A 77 -2.32 -0.93 -10.02
N ASN A 78 -2.00 -0.88 -11.31
CA ASN A 78 -0.93 -0.02 -11.81
C ASN A 78 -1.24 1.46 -11.58
N LEU A 79 -2.50 1.87 -11.79
CA LEU A 79 -2.95 3.24 -11.55
C LEU A 79 -2.70 3.67 -10.09
N VAL A 80 -3.11 2.85 -9.12
CA VAL A 80 -2.88 3.12 -7.68
C VAL A 80 -1.39 3.14 -7.35
N LEU A 81 -0.61 2.19 -7.88
CA LEU A 81 0.84 2.14 -7.60
C LEU A 81 1.56 3.37 -8.16
N SER A 82 1.23 3.80 -9.38
CA SER A 82 1.79 5.01 -9.97
C SER A 82 1.40 6.29 -9.21
N ALA A 83 0.17 6.38 -8.69
CA ALA A 83 -0.23 7.48 -7.81
C ALA A 83 0.55 7.46 -6.48
N LYS A 84 0.70 6.28 -5.87
CA LYS A 84 1.49 6.11 -4.64
C LYS A 84 2.95 6.54 -4.82
N ASP A 85 3.57 6.16 -5.94
CA ASP A 85 4.96 6.52 -6.24
C ASP A 85 5.12 8.04 -6.37
N ARG A 86 4.14 8.73 -6.98
CA ARG A 86 4.12 10.20 -7.05
C ARG A 86 3.97 10.85 -5.67
N CYS A 87 3.03 10.38 -4.84
CA CYS A 87 2.90 10.87 -3.46
C CYS A 87 4.19 10.69 -2.64
N ARG A 88 4.94 9.60 -2.91
CA ARG A 88 6.22 9.33 -2.25
C ARG A 88 7.32 10.28 -2.70
N GLN A 89 7.37 10.61 -4.00
CA GLN A 89 8.29 11.60 -4.56
C GLN A 89 8.02 13.02 -4.04
N GLU A 90 6.75 13.42 -3.95
CA GLU A 90 6.36 14.72 -3.38
C GLU A 90 6.79 14.87 -1.92
N SER A 91 6.69 13.80 -1.14
CA SER A 91 7.13 13.77 0.26
C SER A 91 8.67 13.79 0.43
N GLN A 92 9.42 13.55 -0.65
CA GLN A 92 10.88 13.50 -0.67
C GLN A 92 11.53 14.74 -1.32
N SER A 93 10.74 15.71 -1.80
CA SER A 93 11.27 16.97 -2.33
C SER A 93 11.42 17.97 -1.18
N PRO A 94 12.65 18.24 -0.67
CA PRO A 94 12.84 19.35 0.24
C PRO A 94 12.62 20.65 -0.54
N ALA A 95 11.72 21.50 -0.05
CA ALA A 95 11.65 22.90 -0.46
C ALA A 95 12.86 23.68 0.08
#